data_AF-A0A1J3K041-F1
#
_entry.id   AF-A0A1J3K041-F1
#
_cell.length_a   1.000
_cell.length_b   1.000
_cell.length_c   1.000
_cell.angle_alpha   90.00
_cell.angle_beta   90.00
_cell.angle_gamma   90.00
#
_symmetry.space_group_name_H-M   'P 1'
#
loop_
_entity.id
_entity.type
_entity.pdbx_description
1 polymer ?
#
loop_
_entity_poly.entity_id
_entity_poly.type
_entity_poly.pdbx_seq_one_letter_code
_entity_poly.pdbx_strand_id
1 'polypeptide(L)'
;PTLTLSSLRSLQKPLTVSKNRAISSSSPSHSLCSHFSSFFLDRYTIHFEDSSSISDFPFSQFGKVQFFFDFVKKTSQIFFFTSSVPKNPLFFFSFFLYFLLSFLKMVSQNVVVSDAKTGIITVNVSNSSVFTPSAQKPPTAPGYISVSKKKLLKNLEINGAQSQRLNSWVDSMRASSPTHLKSLSSLSSQEELNSWMKRHPSALDMFERIIEASRGKQIVMFLDYDGTLSPIVDDPDRAFISSKMRRTVKKVAKCFPTSIVTGRCIDKVYSFVKLAELYYAGSHGMDIKGPTKGFSRYNKDKPSLLYQPAGDFLPMIDEVFKQLVDKTKSTAGAKVENNKFCLSVHFRCVDEKKWSELALKVRSVVKNYPTLKLSQGRKVFEIRPMVKWDKGKALEFLLESLGFENRNDVFPIYIGDDRTDEDAFKLLQERGQGFGILVSKFPKDTNASYSLQDPPEVMDFLRRLVEWKKFSNERKGATE
;
A
#
# COMPACT_ATOMS: atom_id res chain seq x y z
N PRO A 1 -28.42 49.06 51.76
CA PRO A 1 -28.45 48.93 50.29
C PRO A 1 -28.55 47.45 49.89
N THR A 2 -29.80 47.04 49.73
CA THR A 2 -30.36 45.71 49.38
C THR A 2 -29.72 45.17 48.09
N LEU A 3 -29.34 43.89 47.97
CA LEU A 3 -30.21 42.71 47.88
C LEU A 3 -29.44 41.39 48.19
N THR A 4 -29.94 40.67 49.21
CA THR A 4 -30.30 39.22 49.29
C THR A 4 -29.25 38.12 49.04
N LEU A 5 -29.20 36.97 49.74
CA LEU A 5 -29.93 36.31 50.86
C LEU A 5 -29.00 35.11 51.21
N SER A 6 -28.32 34.97 52.37
CA SER A 6 -28.79 34.46 53.69
C SER A 6 -29.79 33.29 53.58
N SER A 7 -29.78 32.20 54.35
CA SER A 7 -29.05 31.78 55.55
C SER A 7 -29.53 30.37 55.94
N LEU A 8 -28.72 29.68 56.76
CA LEU A 8 -29.10 28.82 57.91
C LEU A 8 -30.04 27.61 57.68
N ARG A 9 -29.56 26.37 57.84
CA ARG A 9 -29.15 25.61 59.06
C ARG A 9 -30.30 24.83 59.72
N SER A 10 -29.92 23.66 60.23
CA SER A 10 -30.57 22.84 61.28
C SER A 10 -31.70 21.95 60.72
N LEU A 11 -31.89 20.66 61.04
CA LEU A 11 -31.66 19.81 62.24
C LEU A 11 -31.59 18.33 61.78
N GLN A 12 -30.64 17.51 62.29
CA GLN A 12 -30.85 16.37 63.23
C GLN A 12 -31.98 15.37 62.85
N LYS A 13 -31.69 14.13 62.40
CA LYS A 13 -31.45 12.86 63.17
C LYS A 13 -32.70 12.34 63.93
N PRO A 14 -32.83 11.05 64.39
CA PRO A 14 -32.02 9.81 64.22
C PRO A 14 -32.87 8.49 64.09
N LEU A 15 -32.22 7.34 64.33
CA LEU A 15 -32.70 5.96 64.65
C LEU A 15 -32.61 4.95 63.49
N THR A 16 -31.64 4.03 63.53
CA THR A 16 -31.89 2.75 64.21
C THR A 16 -30.68 2.17 64.99
N VAL A 17 -31.02 1.60 66.15
CA VAL A 17 -30.25 0.87 67.18
C VAL A 17 -30.28 -0.63 66.76
N SER A 18 -29.31 -1.54 66.97
CA SER A 18 -28.69 -2.05 68.20
C SER A 18 -27.68 -3.17 67.80
N LYS A 19 -26.45 -3.19 68.30
CA LYS A 19 -25.87 -4.00 69.43
C LYS A 19 -25.53 -5.48 69.17
N ASN A 20 -24.21 -5.72 69.20
CA ASN A 20 -23.44 -6.78 69.89
C ASN A 20 -23.74 -8.27 69.67
N ARG A 21 -22.78 -8.97 69.03
CA ARG A 21 -22.13 -10.22 69.50
C ARG A 21 -20.91 -10.51 68.58
N ALA A 22 -19.69 -10.49 69.12
CA ALA A 22 -18.87 -11.68 69.49
C ALA A 22 -18.15 -12.31 68.27
N ILE A 23 -16.87 -12.70 68.25
CA ILE A 23 -15.74 -12.80 69.21
C ILE A 23 -14.45 -12.97 68.34
N SER A 24 -13.31 -12.52 68.88
CA SER A 24 -11.90 -12.76 68.53
C SER A 24 -11.47 -13.68 67.36
N SER A 25 -10.49 -13.25 66.57
CA SER A 25 -9.10 -13.78 66.63
C SER A 25 -8.15 -13.04 65.66
N SER A 26 -6.93 -12.86 66.17
CA SER A 26 -5.62 -12.54 65.58
C SER A 26 -5.39 -12.52 64.05
N SER A 27 -4.48 -11.62 63.65
CA SER A 27 -3.47 -11.65 62.57
C SER A 27 -2.96 -13.05 62.13
N PRO A 28 -2.22 -13.27 61.01
CA PRO A 28 -1.74 -12.37 59.93
C PRO A 28 -1.96 -12.94 58.49
N SER A 29 -1.78 -12.16 57.41
CA SER A 29 -1.55 -12.75 56.06
C SER A 29 -0.75 -11.88 55.08
N HIS A 30 0.41 -11.39 55.52
CA HIS A 30 1.53 -11.01 54.63
C HIS A 30 2.37 -12.24 54.18
N SER A 31 1.73 -13.41 53.99
CA SER A 31 2.40 -14.70 53.73
C SER A 31 1.87 -15.48 52.51
N LEU A 32 0.76 -15.07 51.89
CA LEU A 32 0.16 -15.82 50.77
C LEU A 32 0.56 -15.36 49.36
N CYS A 33 1.14 -14.16 49.20
CA CYS A 33 1.57 -13.67 47.89
C CYS A 33 3.01 -14.10 47.52
N SER A 34 3.86 -14.40 48.51
CA SER A 34 5.20 -14.96 48.27
C SER A 34 5.18 -16.48 48.05
N HIS A 35 4.17 -17.21 48.54
CA HIS A 35 4.06 -18.66 48.35
C HIS A 35 3.51 -19.08 46.98
N PHE A 36 2.76 -18.23 46.27
CA PHE A 36 2.32 -18.52 44.90
C PHE A 36 3.40 -18.26 43.85
N SER A 37 4.38 -17.40 44.15
CA SER A 37 5.55 -17.19 43.29
C SER A 37 6.55 -18.35 43.38
N SER A 38 6.61 -19.06 44.52
CA SER A 38 7.55 -20.18 44.72
C SER A 38 7.00 -21.51 44.16
N PHE A 39 5.68 -21.73 44.20
CA PHE A 39 5.09 -23.01 43.77
C PHE A 39 5.07 -23.25 42.26
N PHE A 40 5.23 -22.21 41.44
CA PHE A 40 5.23 -22.32 39.97
C PHE A 40 6.63 -22.31 39.34
N LEU A 41 7.66 -21.94 40.12
CA LEU A 41 9.05 -21.91 39.67
C LEU A 41 9.88 -23.13 40.14
N ASP A 42 9.39 -23.92 41.11
CA ASP A 42 10.11 -25.09 41.67
C ASP A 42 9.78 -26.45 41.04
N ARG A 43 8.97 -26.53 39.96
CA ARG A 43 8.68 -27.82 39.29
C ARG A 43 9.32 -28.04 37.92
N TYR A 44 10.07 -27.06 37.40
CA TYR A 44 10.80 -27.23 36.14
C TYR A 44 12.15 -26.49 36.18
N THR A 45 12.99 -26.85 37.14
CA THR A 45 14.43 -26.61 37.05
C THR A 45 15.06 -27.87 36.45
N ILE A 46 15.40 -27.83 35.18
CA ILE A 46 16.20 -28.88 34.53
C ILE A 46 17.65 -28.64 34.94
N HIS A 47 18.19 -29.50 35.80
CA HIS A 47 19.63 -29.59 36.04
C HIS A 47 20.31 -30.24 34.83
N PHE A 48 21.40 -29.65 34.35
CA PHE A 48 22.32 -30.31 33.43
C PHE A 48 23.52 -30.82 34.24
N GLU A 49 23.57 -32.14 34.43
CA GLU A 49 24.78 -32.86 34.83
C GLU A 49 25.61 -33.24 33.60
N ASP A 50 26.91 -33.39 33.83
CA ASP A 50 28.00 -33.42 32.88
C ASP A 50 27.97 -34.53 31.82
N SER A 51 28.55 -34.13 30.68
CA SER A 51 29.42 -34.90 29.79
C SER A 51 28.85 -35.84 28.72
N SER A 52 29.29 -35.51 27.50
CA SER A 52 29.69 -36.40 26.41
C SER A 52 28.61 -37.00 25.49
N SER A 53 28.77 -36.69 24.21
CA SER A 53 28.06 -37.19 23.02
C SER A 53 26.62 -36.68 22.81
N ILE A 54 26.48 -35.64 21.98
CA ILE A 54 25.48 -35.51 20.91
C ILE A 54 26.01 -34.37 20.02
N SER A 55 26.72 -34.75 18.96
CA SER A 55 26.88 -33.94 17.76
C SER A 55 25.63 -34.12 16.91
N ASP A 56 25.18 -33.03 16.28
CA ASP A 56 24.09 -32.93 15.30
C ASP A 56 22.67 -32.67 15.84
N PHE A 57 22.41 -31.40 16.19
CA PHE A 57 21.07 -30.79 16.18
C PHE A 57 21.13 -29.36 15.61
N PRO A 58 20.19 -28.92 14.74
CA PRO A 58 20.30 -27.64 14.05
C PRO A 58 19.92 -26.46 14.95
N PHE A 59 20.84 -25.50 15.07
CA PHE A 59 20.78 -24.27 15.89
C PHE A 59 19.63 -23.27 15.55
N SER A 60 18.72 -23.58 14.62
CA SER A 60 17.67 -22.65 14.17
C SER A 60 16.35 -22.75 14.94
N GLN A 61 16.16 -23.79 15.76
CA GLN A 61 14.93 -24.00 16.52
C GLN A 61 15.00 -23.46 17.95
N PHE A 62 16.18 -23.43 18.57
CA PHE A 62 16.37 -22.90 19.94
C PHE A 62 16.00 -21.41 20.05
N GLY A 63 16.32 -20.60 19.04
CA GLY A 63 15.97 -19.17 19.01
C GLY A 63 14.46 -18.89 18.93
N LYS A 64 13.66 -19.79 18.34
CA LYS A 64 12.21 -19.62 18.22
C LYS A 64 11.49 -19.94 19.52
N VAL A 65 11.97 -20.93 20.26
CA VAL A 65 11.44 -21.29 21.58
C VAL A 65 11.75 -20.19 22.59
N GLN A 66 12.98 -19.66 22.59
CA GLN A 66 13.35 -18.56 23.48
C GLN A 66 12.54 -17.28 23.20
N PHE A 67 12.35 -16.93 21.92
CA PHE A 67 11.53 -15.78 21.52
C PHE A 67 10.06 -15.94 21.95
N PHE A 68 9.52 -17.16 21.91
CA PHE A 68 8.17 -17.45 22.36
C PHE A 68 8.03 -17.27 23.89
N PHE A 69 8.99 -17.76 24.68
CA PHE A 69 8.99 -17.57 26.13
C PHE A 69 9.13 -16.08 26.53
N ASP A 70 9.96 -15.32 25.82
CA ASP A 70 10.11 -13.89 26.06
C ASP A 70 8.86 -13.09 25.63
N PHE A 71 8.20 -13.50 24.54
CA PHE A 71 6.93 -12.93 24.10
C PHE A 71 5.80 -13.20 25.11
N VAL A 72 5.72 -14.43 25.66
CA VAL A 72 4.73 -14.80 26.68
C VAL A 72 4.99 -14.08 28.00
N LYS A 73 6.25 -13.93 28.43
CA LYS A 73 6.61 -13.11 29.61
C LYS A 73 6.19 -11.65 29.44
N LYS A 74 6.44 -11.08 28.26
CA LYS A 74 6.16 -9.66 27.97
C LYS A 74 4.67 -9.38 27.84
N THR A 75 3.90 -10.29 27.24
CA THR A 75 2.43 -10.19 27.14
C THR A 75 1.73 -10.41 28.48
N SER A 76 2.27 -11.29 29.33
CA SER A 76 1.77 -11.49 30.69
C SER A 76 1.98 -10.27 31.60
N GLN A 77 3.10 -9.56 31.46
CA GLN A 77 3.36 -8.29 32.15
C GLN A 77 2.44 -7.15 31.68
N ILE A 78 2.10 -7.12 30.39
CA ILE A 78 1.19 -6.11 29.82
C ILE A 78 -0.25 -6.31 30.34
N PHE A 79 -0.70 -7.56 30.50
CA PHE A 79 -2.05 -7.85 31.01
C PHE A 79 -2.26 -7.54 32.50
N PHE A 80 -1.18 -7.51 33.31
CA PHE A 80 -1.26 -7.15 34.72
C PHE A 80 -1.35 -5.63 34.97
N PHE A 81 -1.10 -4.78 33.97
CA PHE A 81 -1.13 -3.32 34.10
C PHE A 81 -2.42 -2.64 33.62
N THR A 82 -3.38 -3.37 33.08
CA THR A 82 -4.68 -2.81 32.67
C THR A 82 -5.76 -3.31 33.62
N SER A 83 -6.11 -2.49 34.61
CA SER A 83 -7.24 -2.76 35.51
C SER A 83 -8.56 -2.60 34.76
N SER A 84 -9.02 -3.63 34.04
CA SER A 84 -10.44 -3.89 33.69
C SER A 84 -10.58 -5.10 32.74
N VAL A 85 -10.43 -6.32 33.26
CA VAL A 85 -10.89 -7.55 32.59
C VAL A 85 -11.43 -8.52 33.67
N PRO A 86 -12.57 -9.23 33.45
CA PRO A 86 -13.17 -10.06 34.48
C PRO A 86 -12.30 -11.27 34.86
N LYS A 87 -12.27 -11.57 36.16
CA LYS A 87 -11.50 -12.65 36.82
C LYS A 87 -12.12 -14.03 36.56
N ASN A 88 -12.11 -14.53 35.33
CA ASN A 88 -12.55 -15.91 35.06
C ASN A 88 -11.41 -16.76 34.45
N PRO A 89 -10.69 -17.56 35.25
CA PRO A 89 -9.49 -18.28 34.81
C PRO A 89 -9.76 -19.36 33.74
N LEU A 90 -11.01 -19.83 33.64
CA LEU A 90 -11.44 -20.79 32.62
C LEU A 90 -11.38 -20.21 31.19
N PHE A 91 -11.56 -18.89 31.03
CA PHE A 91 -11.53 -18.25 29.72
C PHE A 91 -10.10 -18.16 29.16
N PHE A 92 -9.12 -17.89 30.04
CA PHE A 92 -7.71 -17.85 29.67
C PHE A 92 -7.17 -19.24 29.30
N PHE A 93 -7.60 -20.28 30.03
CA PHE A 93 -7.18 -21.66 29.74
C PHE A 93 -7.72 -22.15 28.39
N SER A 94 -8.97 -21.80 28.05
CA SER A 94 -9.58 -22.13 26.76
C SER A 94 -8.87 -21.44 25.59
N PHE A 95 -8.54 -20.14 25.74
CA PHE A 95 -7.84 -19.38 24.71
C PHE A 95 -6.41 -19.88 24.48
N PHE A 96 -5.70 -20.22 25.56
CA PHE A 96 -4.36 -20.78 25.50
C PHE A 96 -4.34 -22.17 24.84
N LEU A 97 -5.28 -23.05 25.19
CA LEU A 97 -5.39 -24.39 24.61
C LEU A 97 -5.73 -24.33 23.11
N TYR A 98 -6.59 -23.40 22.70
CA TYR A 98 -6.94 -23.19 21.28
C TYR A 98 -5.74 -22.72 20.46
N PHE A 99 -4.93 -21.83 21.03
CA PHE A 99 -3.72 -21.31 20.38
C PHE A 99 -2.64 -22.39 20.27
N LEU A 100 -2.45 -23.20 21.32
CA LEU A 100 -1.49 -24.32 21.33
C LEU A 100 -1.87 -25.40 20.33
N LEU A 101 -3.16 -25.76 20.23
CA LEU A 101 -3.66 -26.74 19.26
C LEU A 101 -3.53 -26.24 17.82
N SER A 102 -3.80 -24.94 17.57
CA SER A 102 -3.60 -24.32 16.25
C SER A 102 -2.13 -24.29 15.84
N PHE A 103 -1.23 -24.03 16.79
CA PHE A 103 0.20 -24.02 16.56
C PHE A 103 0.74 -25.44 16.28
N LEU A 104 0.34 -26.45 17.05
CA LEU A 104 0.70 -27.85 16.80
C LEU A 104 0.20 -28.33 15.42
N LYS A 105 -0.99 -27.93 15.01
CA LYS A 105 -1.54 -28.23 13.68
C LYS A 105 -0.73 -27.57 12.55
N MET A 106 -0.18 -26.38 12.79
CA MET A 106 0.68 -25.68 11.84
C MET A 106 2.07 -26.32 11.70
N VAL A 107 2.62 -26.85 12.80
CA VAL A 107 3.93 -27.53 12.81
C VAL A 107 3.85 -28.90 12.12
N SER A 108 2.71 -29.60 12.22
CA SER A 108 2.50 -30.91 11.59
C SER A 108 2.27 -30.88 10.07
N GLN A 109 2.12 -29.70 9.45
CA GLN A 109 1.85 -29.59 8.01
C GLN A 109 3.09 -29.39 7.12
N ASN A 110 4.31 -29.41 7.69
CA ASN A 110 5.56 -29.17 6.94
C ASN A 110 6.52 -30.37 6.91
N VAL A 111 6.02 -31.59 6.73
CA VAL A 111 6.85 -32.77 6.46
C VAL A 111 6.23 -33.63 5.34
N VAL A 112 6.60 -33.38 4.08
CA VAL A 112 6.63 -34.42 3.03
C VAL A 112 7.84 -34.16 2.13
N VAL A 113 8.78 -35.10 2.18
CA VAL A 113 10.02 -35.18 1.37
C VAL A 113 9.71 -35.84 0.03
N SER A 114 10.38 -35.40 -1.04
CA SER A 114 10.35 -36.00 -2.38
C SER A 114 11.59 -36.88 -2.60
N ASP A 115 11.40 -38.13 -3.04
CA ASP A 115 12.33 -39.04 -3.74
C ASP A 115 11.57 -40.37 -3.99
N ALA A 116 11.74 -41.21 -5.01
CA ALA A 116 12.52 -41.27 -6.25
C ALA A 116 11.92 -42.35 -7.19
N LYS A 117 12.36 -42.36 -8.46
CA LYS A 117 12.31 -43.36 -9.56
C LYS A 117 11.70 -44.76 -9.33
N THR A 118 10.93 -45.26 -10.30
CA THR A 118 11.18 -46.49 -11.11
C THR A 118 10.05 -46.78 -12.12
N GLY A 119 10.39 -47.41 -13.26
CA GLY A 119 9.53 -48.46 -13.84
C GLY A 119 8.85 -48.19 -15.19
N ILE A 120 9.41 -48.80 -16.24
CA ILE A 120 8.85 -48.97 -17.59
C ILE A 120 7.63 -49.90 -17.54
N ILE A 121 6.48 -49.53 -18.12
CA ILE A 121 5.51 -50.47 -18.73
C ILE A 121 4.91 -49.83 -20.00
N THR A 122 5.15 -50.52 -21.11
CA THR A 122 4.56 -50.34 -22.43
C THR A 122 3.18 -51.00 -22.47
N VAL A 123 2.16 -50.33 -23.01
CA VAL A 123 0.96 -51.03 -23.53
C VAL A 123 0.51 -50.37 -24.84
N ASN A 124 0.58 -51.20 -25.89
CA ASN A 124 0.01 -51.00 -27.22
C ASN A 124 -1.53 -50.98 -27.17
N VAL A 125 -2.16 -50.10 -27.95
CA VAL A 125 -3.49 -50.38 -28.53
C VAL A 125 -3.41 -50.00 -30.01
N SER A 126 -3.69 -51.00 -30.86
CA SER A 126 -3.65 -50.94 -32.32
C SER A 126 -5.05 -50.79 -32.93
N ASN A 127 -5.06 -50.26 -34.16
CA ASN A 127 -6.06 -50.37 -35.23
C ASN A 127 -7.31 -49.46 -35.12
N SER A 128 -7.66 -48.70 -36.16
CA SER A 128 -7.98 -49.22 -37.50
C SER A 128 -7.48 -48.38 -38.69
N SER A 129 -7.28 -49.11 -39.79
CA SER A 129 -6.89 -48.78 -41.16
C SER A 129 -7.89 -47.88 -41.89
N VAL A 130 -7.56 -47.28 -43.05
CA VAL A 130 -7.88 -47.87 -44.37
C VAL A 130 -7.35 -46.98 -45.54
N PHE A 131 -6.75 -47.65 -46.55
CA PHE A 131 -6.44 -47.32 -47.96
C PHE A 131 -5.34 -46.30 -48.39
N THR A 132 -4.30 -46.87 -49.03
CA THR A 132 -3.48 -46.33 -50.13
C THR A 132 -3.90 -46.99 -51.46
N PRO A 133 -3.54 -46.47 -52.66
CA PRO A 133 -2.26 -46.86 -53.29
C PRO A 133 -1.52 -45.75 -54.11
N SER A 134 -0.17 -45.87 -54.13
CA SER A 134 0.78 -45.84 -55.30
C SER A 134 0.52 -44.89 -56.49
N ALA A 135 1.44 -44.19 -57.16
CA ALA A 135 2.89 -43.92 -57.11
C ALA A 135 3.20 -42.88 -58.21
N GLN A 136 4.27 -42.08 -58.07
CA GLN A 136 5.23 -41.70 -59.15
C GLN A 136 6.25 -40.63 -58.65
N LYS A 137 7.50 -40.73 -59.13
CA LYS A 137 8.69 -39.86 -58.98
C LYS A 137 9.42 -39.88 -60.35
N PRO A 138 10.45 -39.04 -60.66
CA PRO A 138 10.93 -37.72 -60.20
C PRO A 138 11.19 -36.75 -61.43
N PRO A 139 11.93 -35.61 -61.42
CA PRO A 139 13.37 -35.46 -61.07
C PRO A 139 13.84 -34.18 -60.29
N THR A 140 14.89 -34.40 -59.48
CA THR A 140 16.16 -33.69 -59.17
C THR A 140 16.36 -32.14 -59.20
N ALA A 141 16.62 -31.57 -58.00
CA ALA A 141 17.65 -30.63 -57.44
C ALA A 141 18.41 -29.57 -58.31
N PRO A 142 18.97 -28.44 -57.76
CA PRO A 142 19.88 -28.33 -56.58
C PRO A 142 19.48 -27.20 -55.58
N GLY A 143 19.86 -27.11 -54.30
CA GLY A 143 20.99 -27.62 -53.53
C GLY A 143 21.73 -26.43 -52.89
N TYR A 144 21.49 -26.11 -51.61
CA TYR A 144 22.41 -25.27 -50.79
C TYR A 144 22.39 -25.68 -49.30
N ILE A 145 23.49 -26.36 -48.97
CA ILE A 145 24.23 -26.55 -47.71
C ILE A 145 23.71 -25.81 -46.45
N SER A 146 23.29 -26.58 -45.43
CA SER A 146 23.19 -26.14 -44.03
C SER A 146 24.47 -26.51 -43.29
N VAL A 147 25.31 -25.52 -42.94
CA VAL A 147 26.47 -25.73 -42.05
C VAL A 147 26.06 -25.44 -40.61
N SER A 148 26.06 -26.50 -39.80
CA SER A 148 26.11 -26.41 -38.35
C SER A 148 27.46 -25.83 -37.91
N LYS A 149 27.44 -24.72 -37.17
CA LYS A 149 28.58 -24.26 -36.36
C LYS A 149 28.14 -24.08 -34.92
N LYS A 150 27.97 -25.20 -34.21
CA LYS A 150 28.36 -25.25 -32.81
C LYS A 150 29.88 -25.09 -32.75
N LYS A 151 30.35 -24.29 -31.79
CA LYS A 151 31.75 -24.14 -31.34
C LYS A 151 32.55 -22.99 -31.99
N LEU A 152 32.13 -21.74 -31.73
CA LEU A 152 33.05 -20.60 -31.56
C LEU A 152 32.42 -19.46 -30.75
N LEU A 153 31.85 -19.81 -29.60
CA LEU A 153 31.44 -18.85 -28.57
C LEU A 153 32.09 -19.29 -27.25
N LYS A 154 33.25 -18.70 -26.97
CA LYS A 154 33.82 -18.52 -25.63
C LYS A 154 34.79 -17.36 -25.75
N ASN A 155 34.28 -16.16 -25.48
CA ASN A 155 34.99 -14.94 -25.03
C ASN A 155 34.31 -13.60 -25.44
N LEU A 156 33.08 -13.59 -25.95
CA LEU A 156 32.32 -12.34 -26.24
C LEU A 156 31.02 -12.15 -25.44
N GLU A 157 30.65 -13.10 -24.56
CA GLU A 157 29.30 -13.15 -23.97
C GLU A 157 29.11 -12.34 -22.67
N ILE A 158 30.15 -11.77 -22.07
CA ILE A 158 29.96 -10.98 -20.83
C ILE A 158 29.56 -9.53 -21.15
N ASN A 159 30.08 -8.95 -22.25
CA ASN A 159 29.76 -7.56 -22.64
C ASN A 159 28.53 -7.45 -23.56
N GLY A 160 28.25 -8.47 -24.39
CA GLY A 160 27.13 -8.47 -25.34
C GLY A 160 25.75 -8.53 -24.66
N ALA A 161 25.61 -9.36 -23.62
CA ALA A 161 24.35 -9.50 -22.89
C ALA A 161 23.99 -8.25 -22.06
N GLN A 162 25.00 -7.55 -21.53
CA GLN A 162 24.81 -6.29 -20.83
C GLN A 162 24.45 -5.17 -21.82
N SER A 163 25.11 -5.11 -22.99
CA SER A 163 24.79 -4.17 -24.07
C SER A 163 23.37 -4.35 -24.61
N GLN A 164 22.92 -5.59 -24.87
CA GLN A 164 21.55 -5.87 -25.30
C GLN A 164 20.50 -5.50 -24.24
N ARG A 165 20.76 -5.80 -22.96
CA ARG A 165 19.90 -5.38 -21.84
C ARG A 165 19.85 -3.87 -21.67
N LEU A 166 20.96 -3.18 -21.91
CA LEU A 166 21.01 -1.72 -21.89
C LEU A 166 20.23 -1.10 -23.05
N ASN A 167 20.35 -1.64 -24.26
CA ASN A 167 19.60 -1.15 -25.42
C ASN A 167 18.08 -1.35 -25.23
N SER A 168 17.65 -2.54 -24.79
CA SER A 168 16.24 -2.79 -24.43
C SER A 168 15.74 -1.83 -23.35
N TRP A 169 16.59 -1.48 -22.38
CA TRP A 169 16.24 -0.54 -21.33
C TRP A 169 16.16 0.91 -21.83
N VAL A 170 17.06 1.32 -22.73
CA VAL A 170 17.02 2.63 -23.40
C VAL A 170 15.80 2.76 -24.30
N ASP A 171 15.41 1.68 -24.99
CA ASP A 171 14.18 1.65 -25.77
C ASP A 171 12.94 1.79 -24.86
N SER A 172 12.96 1.18 -23.67
CA SER A 172 11.95 1.44 -22.64
C SER A 172 11.95 2.90 -22.18
N MET A 173 13.12 3.53 -22.00
CA MET A 173 13.22 4.98 -21.70
C MET A 173 12.60 5.83 -22.81
N ARG A 174 12.86 5.48 -24.07
CA ARG A 174 12.28 6.15 -25.24
C ARG A 174 10.76 5.99 -25.30
N ALA A 175 10.24 4.79 -25.03
CA ALA A 175 8.80 4.51 -24.98
C ALA A 175 8.08 5.28 -23.85
N SER A 176 8.77 5.59 -22.75
CA SER A 176 8.24 6.41 -21.66
C SER A 176 8.27 7.94 -21.94
N SER A 177 8.74 8.35 -23.12
CA SER A 177 8.80 9.74 -23.57
C SER A 177 7.45 10.21 -24.14
N PRO A 178 6.93 11.40 -23.75
CA PRO A 178 5.69 11.95 -24.32
C PRO A 178 5.71 12.15 -25.84
N THR A 179 6.90 12.24 -26.44
CA THR A 179 7.07 12.65 -27.85
C THR A 179 6.81 11.53 -28.85
N HIS A 180 6.53 10.29 -28.42
CA HIS A 180 6.25 9.18 -29.34
C HIS A 180 4.74 8.89 -29.48
N LEU A 181 3.94 9.95 -29.64
CA LEU A 181 2.61 9.88 -30.25
C LEU A 181 2.80 9.62 -31.74
N LYS A 182 3.17 8.40 -32.11
CA LYS A 182 3.08 7.95 -33.49
C LYS A 182 1.61 7.85 -33.85
N SER A 183 1.22 8.70 -34.80
CA SER A 183 0.18 8.46 -35.81
C SER A 183 -0.16 6.97 -35.90
N LEU A 184 -1.27 6.59 -35.28
CA LEU A 184 -1.92 5.31 -35.53
C LEU A 184 -2.99 5.56 -36.62
N SER A 185 -3.11 4.60 -37.53
CA SER A 185 -4.08 4.58 -38.62
C SER A 185 -5.48 4.97 -38.16
N SER A 186 -6.02 6.05 -38.71
CA SER A 186 -7.18 6.79 -38.21
C SER A 186 -8.48 6.00 -38.04
N LEU A 187 -8.63 4.84 -38.67
CA LEU A 187 -9.86 4.04 -38.60
C LEU A 187 -9.81 2.98 -37.48
N SER A 188 -8.73 2.20 -37.38
CA SER A 188 -8.57 1.22 -36.29
C SER A 188 -8.47 1.90 -34.92
N SER A 189 -7.82 3.06 -34.86
CA SER A 189 -7.71 3.86 -33.63
C SER A 189 -9.04 4.43 -33.16
N GLN A 190 -9.97 4.71 -34.09
CA GLN A 190 -11.26 5.29 -33.72
C GLN A 190 -12.21 4.23 -33.15
N GLU A 191 -12.21 3.01 -33.70
CA GLU A 191 -12.99 1.90 -33.16
C GLU A 191 -12.47 1.44 -31.78
N GLU A 192 -11.14 1.38 -31.62
CA GLU A 192 -10.49 1.09 -30.33
C GLU A 192 -10.85 2.16 -29.29
N LEU A 193 -10.77 3.44 -29.66
CA LEU A 193 -11.17 4.56 -28.80
C LEU A 193 -12.65 4.48 -28.42
N ASN A 194 -13.54 4.22 -29.38
CA ASN A 194 -14.98 4.09 -29.14
C ASN A 194 -15.29 2.89 -28.22
N SER A 195 -14.63 1.75 -28.44
CA SER A 195 -14.74 0.57 -27.57
C SER A 195 -14.24 0.86 -26.15
N TRP A 196 -13.12 1.58 -26.04
CA TRP A 196 -12.57 2.00 -24.77
C TRP A 196 -13.50 2.95 -24.01
N MET A 197 -14.06 3.97 -24.68
CA MET A 197 -15.03 4.89 -24.08
C MET A 197 -16.32 4.20 -23.63
N LYS A 198 -16.74 3.12 -24.31
CA LYS A 198 -17.88 2.30 -23.85
C LYS A 198 -17.57 1.56 -22.55
N ARG A 199 -16.34 1.08 -22.38
CA ARG A 199 -15.89 0.39 -21.16
C ARG A 199 -15.60 1.36 -20.01
N HIS A 200 -15.08 2.54 -20.31
CA HIS A 200 -14.67 3.56 -19.34
C HIS A 200 -15.33 4.91 -19.69
N PRO A 201 -16.67 5.02 -19.58
CA PRO A 201 -17.38 6.22 -19.98
C PRO A 201 -16.99 7.43 -19.12
N SER A 202 -17.23 8.62 -19.65
CA SER A 202 -16.99 9.89 -18.96
C SER A 202 -17.72 9.92 -17.61
N ALA A 203 -17.00 10.21 -16.53
CA ALA A 203 -17.59 10.37 -15.21
C ALA A 203 -18.52 11.61 -15.12
N LEU A 204 -18.32 12.60 -16.00
CA LEU A 204 -19.22 13.76 -16.11
C LEU A 204 -20.55 13.39 -16.76
N ASP A 205 -20.52 12.55 -17.79
CA ASP A 205 -21.72 12.08 -18.49
C ASP A 205 -22.49 11.08 -17.63
N MET A 206 -21.77 10.27 -16.87
CA MET A 206 -22.32 9.26 -15.97
C MET A 206 -22.58 9.78 -14.56
N PHE A 207 -22.50 11.10 -14.35
CA PHE A 207 -22.54 11.72 -13.02
C PHE A 207 -23.77 11.28 -12.21
N GLU A 208 -24.96 11.33 -12.80
CA GLU A 208 -26.19 10.94 -12.08
C GLU A 208 -26.21 9.47 -11.69
N ARG A 209 -25.64 8.58 -12.52
CA ARG A 209 -25.51 7.15 -12.19
C ARG A 209 -24.54 6.94 -11.03
N ILE A 210 -23.43 7.69 -11.00
CA ILE A 210 -22.44 7.65 -9.92
C ILE A 210 -23.10 8.11 -8.62
N ILE A 211 -23.86 9.20 -8.67
CA ILE A 211 -24.59 9.72 -7.51
C ILE A 211 -25.63 8.72 -7.01
N GLU A 212 -26.42 8.12 -7.90
CA GLU A 212 -27.41 7.10 -7.52
C GLU A 212 -26.74 5.90 -6.84
N ALA A 213 -25.60 5.41 -7.36
CA ALA A 213 -24.85 4.32 -6.75
C ALA A 213 -24.27 4.64 -5.36
N SER A 214 -24.06 5.94 -5.08
CA SER A 214 -23.59 6.46 -3.80
C SER A 214 -24.72 6.78 -2.80
N ARG A 215 -26.00 6.65 -3.21
CA ARG A 215 -27.15 7.00 -2.37
C ARG A 215 -27.14 6.17 -1.08
N GLY A 216 -27.35 6.86 0.05
CA GLY A 216 -27.32 6.25 1.38
C GLY A 216 -25.92 5.93 1.91
N LYS A 217 -24.85 6.20 1.15
CA LYS A 217 -23.46 5.90 1.52
C LYS A 217 -22.67 7.18 1.80
N GLN A 218 -21.65 7.06 2.64
CA GLN A 218 -20.68 8.12 2.90
C GLN A 218 -19.62 8.13 1.79
N ILE A 219 -19.62 9.17 0.95
CA ILE A 219 -18.57 9.37 -0.05
C ILE A 219 -17.25 9.74 0.63
N VAL A 220 -16.15 9.13 0.19
CA VAL A 220 -14.78 9.44 0.62
C VAL A 220 -13.93 9.68 -0.63
N MET A 221 -13.25 10.82 -0.69
CA MET A 221 -12.51 11.24 -1.88
C MET A 221 -11.02 10.96 -1.74
N PHE A 222 -10.43 10.36 -2.78
CA PHE A 222 -8.99 10.18 -2.93
C PHE A 222 -8.56 10.78 -4.26
N LEU A 223 -7.61 11.70 -4.21
CA LEU A 223 -7.20 12.50 -5.37
C LEU A 223 -5.70 12.35 -5.56
N ASP A 224 -5.27 11.88 -6.72
CA ASP A 224 -3.89 12.06 -7.13
C ASP A 224 -3.59 13.55 -7.43
N TYR A 225 -2.31 13.91 -7.55
CA TYR A 225 -1.89 15.29 -7.72
C TYR A 225 -1.44 15.64 -9.15
N ASP A 226 -0.33 15.07 -9.61
CA ASP A 226 0.29 15.40 -10.90
C ASP A 226 -0.50 14.74 -12.02
N GLY A 227 -0.92 15.48 -13.05
CA GLY A 227 -1.80 14.95 -14.11
C GLY A 227 -3.29 14.89 -13.72
N THR A 228 -3.61 15.02 -12.43
CA THR A 228 -4.98 14.96 -11.91
C THR A 228 -5.49 16.32 -11.40
N LEU A 229 -4.88 16.86 -10.35
CA LEU A 229 -5.23 18.19 -9.80
C LEU A 229 -4.38 19.33 -10.37
N SER A 230 -3.19 18.99 -10.85
CA SER A 230 -2.26 19.89 -11.54
C SER A 230 -1.94 19.30 -12.93
N PRO A 231 -1.78 20.12 -13.98
CA PRO A 231 -1.28 19.61 -15.26
C PRO A 231 0.14 19.03 -15.12
N ILE A 232 0.48 18.09 -15.99
CA ILE A 232 1.85 17.57 -16.13
C ILE A 232 2.71 18.69 -16.72
N VAL A 233 3.81 19.02 -16.05
CA VAL A 233 4.77 20.06 -16.45
C VAL A 233 6.17 19.48 -16.63
N ASP A 234 7.06 20.23 -17.28
CA ASP A 234 8.47 19.82 -17.44
C ASP A 234 9.29 20.00 -16.16
N ASP A 235 9.07 21.11 -15.46
CA ASP A 235 9.70 21.36 -14.17
C ASP A 235 8.76 20.89 -13.04
N PRO A 236 9.09 19.80 -12.32
CA PRO A 236 8.26 19.30 -11.23
C PRO A 236 8.10 20.31 -10.09
N ASP A 237 8.95 21.33 -9.97
CA ASP A 237 8.81 22.40 -8.97
C ASP A 237 7.76 23.45 -9.36
N ARG A 238 7.24 23.38 -10.60
CA ARG A 238 6.24 24.31 -11.14
C ARG A 238 4.87 23.66 -11.36
N ALA A 239 4.66 22.45 -10.85
CA ALA A 239 3.39 21.73 -10.91
C ALA A 239 2.37 22.32 -9.91
N PHE A 240 2.01 23.60 -10.09
CA PHE A 240 1.11 24.30 -9.18
C PHE A 240 -0.36 23.98 -9.46
N ILE A 241 -1.10 23.68 -8.40
CA ILE A 241 -2.56 23.66 -8.44
C ILE A 241 -3.12 25.07 -8.70
N SER A 242 -4.07 25.18 -9.62
CA SER A 242 -4.70 26.47 -9.92
C SER A 242 -5.51 26.98 -8.71
N SER A 243 -5.65 28.30 -8.59
CA SER A 243 -6.46 28.90 -7.52
C SER A 243 -7.92 28.46 -7.56
N LYS A 244 -8.47 28.21 -8.76
CA LYS A 244 -9.81 27.67 -8.97
C LYS A 244 -9.90 26.23 -8.46
N MET A 245 -9.00 25.34 -8.89
CA MET A 245 -8.97 23.95 -8.45
C MET A 245 -8.79 23.83 -6.92
N ARG A 246 -7.86 24.58 -6.34
CA ARG A 246 -7.65 24.61 -4.87
C ARG A 246 -8.93 24.99 -4.11
N ARG A 247 -9.67 26.01 -4.59
CA ARG A 247 -10.97 26.38 -4.00
C ARG A 247 -12.00 25.28 -4.15
N THR A 248 -12.02 24.57 -5.27
CA THR A 248 -12.90 23.42 -5.49
C THR A 248 -12.58 22.28 -4.52
N VAL A 249 -11.33 21.85 -4.42
CA VAL A 249 -10.88 20.80 -3.48
C VAL A 249 -11.22 21.19 -2.03
N LYS A 250 -11.00 22.45 -1.65
CA LYS A 250 -11.42 22.97 -0.34
C LYS A 250 -12.93 22.82 -0.08
N LYS A 251 -13.77 23.07 -1.08
CA LYS A 251 -15.23 22.87 -0.97
C LYS A 251 -15.59 21.38 -0.88
N VAL A 252 -14.90 20.52 -1.62
CA VAL A 252 -15.05 19.05 -1.55
C VAL A 252 -14.71 18.55 -0.14
N ALA A 253 -13.60 18.99 0.45
CA ALA A 253 -13.21 18.64 1.82
C ALA A 253 -14.22 19.09 2.89
N LYS A 254 -14.96 20.18 2.63
CA LYS A 254 -16.11 20.62 3.43
C LYS A 254 -17.38 19.81 3.20
N CYS A 255 -17.38 18.85 2.29
CA CYS A 255 -18.52 17.98 2.00
C CYS A 255 -18.23 16.53 2.36
N PHE A 256 -16.99 16.08 2.11
CA PHE A 256 -16.56 14.69 2.18
C PHE A 256 -15.16 14.58 2.80
N PRO A 257 -14.83 13.51 3.55
CA PRO A 257 -13.44 13.20 3.89
C PRO A 257 -12.63 13.10 2.61
N THR A 258 -11.52 13.84 2.52
CA THR A 258 -10.75 14.00 1.28
C THR A 258 -9.26 13.83 1.56
N SER A 259 -8.61 13.03 0.71
CA SER A 259 -7.19 12.73 0.78
C SER A 259 -6.51 13.04 -0.54
N ILE A 260 -5.28 13.58 -0.48
CA ILE A 260 -4.39 13.64 -1.64
C ILE A 260 -3.39 12.48 -1.55
N VAL A 261 -3.31 11.64 -2.59
CA VAL A 261 -2.43 10.47 -2.65
C VAL A 261 -1.44 10.64 -3.81
N THR A 262 -0.18 10.95 -3.50
CA THR A 262 0.81 11.41 -4.48
C THR A 262 2.16 10.72 -4.33
N GLY A 263 2.93 10.69 -5.41
CA GLY A 263 4.34 10.28 -5.38
C GLY A 263 5.27 11.31 -4.70
N ARG A 264 4.85 12.57 -4.59
CA ARG A 264 5.61 13.64 -3.96
C ARG A 264 5.70 13.47 -2.45
N CYS A 265 6.73 14.02 -1.81
CA CYS A 265 6.72 14.14 -0.35
C CYS A 265 5.60 15.09 0.12
N ILE A 266 5.13 14.89 1.35
CA ILE A 266 4.02 15.67 1.92
C ILE A 266 4.36 17.17 1.93
N ASP A 267 5.57 17.55 2.34
CA ASP A 267 5.95 18.95 2.46
C ASP A 267 5.87 19.69 1.12
N LYS A 268 6.31 19.02 0.04
CA LYS A 268 6.26 19.58 -1.31
C LYS A 268 4.83 19.74 -1.81
N VAL A 269 4.01 18.70 -1.77
CA VAL A 269 2.61 18.80 -2.23
C VAL A 269 1.81 19.77 -1.37
N TYR A 270 2.06 19.81 -0.05
CA TYR A 270 1.42 20.76 0.84
C TYR A 270 1.80 22.20 0.51
N SER A 271 3.05 22.47 0.13
CA SER A 271 3.48 23.81 -0.29
C SER A 271 2.72 24.34 -1.51
N PHE A 272 2.24 23.44 -2.39
CA PHE A 272 1.41 23.80 -3.54
C PHE A 272 -0.07 23.93 -3.16
N VAL A 273 -0.60 22.95 -2.42
CA VAL A 273 -2.03 22.84 -2.12
C VAL A 273 -2.48 23.79 -1.00
N LYS A 274 -1.71 23.87 0.09
CA LYS A 274 -1.97 24.73 1.26
C LYS A 274 -3.38 24.58 1.85
N LEU A 275 -3.87 23.34 1.96
CA LEU A 275 -5.14 22.99 2.61
C LEU A 275 -4.86 22.11 3.82
N ALA A 276 -5.12 22.60 5.03
CA ALA A 276 -4.83 21.92 6.29
C ALA A 276 -5.91 20.91 6.70
N GLU A 277 -7.08 20.97 6.04
CA GLU A 277 -8.24 20.12 6.27
C GLU A 277 -8.17 18.75 5.54
N LEU A 278 -7.15 18.53 4.70
CA LEU A 278 -6.98 17.31 3.92
C LEU A 278 -6.11 16.28 4.66
N TYR A 279 -6.32 15.02 4.32
CA TYR A 279 -5.31 13.98 4.52
C TYR A 279 -4.29 14.03 3.37
N TYR A 280 -3.02 13.78 3.67
CA TYR A 280 -1.97 13.69 2.67
C TYR A 280 -1.27 12.35 2.79
N ALA A 281 -1.21 11.61 1.69
CA ALA A 281 -0.45 10.39 1.52
C ALA A 281 0.63 10.65 0.46
N GLY A 282 1.80 11.10 0.91
CA GLY A 282 2.97 11.36 0.08
C GLY A 282 3.83 10.12 -0.10
N SER A 283 4.84 10.24 -0.98
CA SER A 283 5.81 9.17 -1.26
C SER A 283 5.14 7.86 -1.70
N HIS A 284 4.13 7.95 -2.57
CA HIS A 284 3.26 6.83 -2.98
C HIS A 284 2.50 6.20 -1.81
N GLY A 285 2.19 7.01 -0.79
CA GLY A 285 1.47 6.61 0.41
C GLY A 285 2.33 6.05 1.53
N MET A 286 3.66 6.06 1.42
CA MET A 286 4.55 5.66 2.53
C MET A 286 4.75 6.77 3.59
N ASP A 287 4.24 7.98 3.34
CA ASP A 287 4.17 9.04 4.34
C ASP A 287 2.73 9.51 4.40
N ILE A 288 2.00 9.20 5.47
CA ILE A 288 0.60 9.58 5.62
C ILE A 288 0.46 10.52 6.81
N LYS A 289 -0.17 11.68 6.57
CA LYS A 289 -0.46 12.69 7.58
C LYS A 289 -1.93 13.10 7.51
N GLY A 290 -2.59 13.12 8.66
CA GLY A 290 -3.96 13.61 8.79
C GLY A 290 -4.06 15.13 8.82
N PRO A 291 -5.29 15.68 8.79
CA PRO A 291 -5.53 17.10 8.93
C PRO A 291 -4.90 17.68 10.20
N THR A 292 -4.57 18.97 10.16
CA THR A 292 -4.10 19.67 11.36
C THR A 292 -5.21 19.71 12.41
N LYS A 293 -4.87 19.62 13.70
CA LYS A 293 -5.83 19.67 14.81
C LYS A 293 -6.77 20.88 14.65
N GLY A 294 -8.07 20.66 14.84
CA GLY A 294 -9.11 21.70 14.69
C GLY A 294 -9.64 21.90 13.27
N PHE A 295 -9.02 21.32 12.24
CA PHE A 295 -9.49 21.43 10.84
C PHE A 295 -10.30 20.23 10.35
N SER A 296 -10.28 19.11 11.08
CA SER A 296 -11.08 17.92 10.73
C SER A 296 -12.48 17.99 11.34
N ARG A 297 -13.51 17.86 10.49
CA ARG A 297 -14.90 17.66 10.95
C ARG A 297 -15.20 16.21 11.33
N TYR A 298 -14.38 15.26 10.88
CA TYR A 298 -14.60 13.82 11.07
C TYR A 298 -13.74 13.24 12.20
N ASN A 299 -12.77 14.00 12.72
CA ASN A 299 -11.85 13.58 13.79
C ASN A 299 -11.45 14.80 14.63
N LYS A 300 -12.40 15.36 15.41
CA LYS A 300 -12.09 16.46 16.34
C LYS A 300 -11.27 15.98 17.55
N ASP A 301 -11.46 14.73 17.96
CA ASP A 301 -10.92 14.21 19.22
C ASP A 301 -9.75 13.22 19.05
N LYS A 302 -9.35 12.89 17.81
CA LYS A 302 -8.20 12.00 17.55
C LYS A 302 -6.88 12.77 17.46
N PRO A 303 -5.77 12.22 17.96
CA PRO A 303 -4.44 12.78 17.72
C PRO A 303 -4.14 12.88 16.21
N SER A 304 -3.25 13.80 15.84
CA SER A 304 -2.82 13.96 14.46
C SER A 304 -2.27 12.65 13.91
N LEU A 305 -2.93 12.08 12.90
CA LEU A 305 -2.50 10.86 12.24
C LEU A 305 -1.13 11.10 11.57
N LEU A 306 -0.15 10.27 11.92
CA LEU A 306 1.12 10.13 11.22
C LEU A 306 1.39 8.63 11.06
N TYR A 307 1.62 8.18 9.84
CA TYR A 307 1.90 6.77 9.56
C TYR A 307 2.96 6.64 8.46
N GLN A 308 3.98 5.84 8.75
CA GLN A 308 5.18 5.69 7.92
C GLN A 308 5.63 4.22 7.92
N PRO A 309 5.07 3.36 7.06
CA PRO A 309 5.34 1.92 7.07
C PRO A 309 6.80 1.57 6.72
N ALA A 310 7.54 2.51 6.14
CA ALA A 310 8.94 2.35 5.75
C ALA A 310 9.89 3.24 6.55
N GLY A 311 9.50 3.70 7.75
CA GLY A 311 10.27 4.65 8.59
C GLY A 311 11.74 4.26 8.79
N ASP A 312 12.02 2.97 9.00
CA ASP A 312 13.37 2.45 9.23
C ASP A 312 14.32 2.63 8.03
N PHE A 313 13.78 2.90 6.83
CA PHE A 313 14.58 3.13 5.63
C PHE A 313 15.08 4.56 5.48
N LEU A 314 14.58 5.53 6.27
CA LEU A 314 14.93 6.95 6.10
C LEU A 314 16.44 7.21 6.12
N PRO A 315 17.24 6.67 7.07
CA PRO A 315 18.69 6.88 7.07
C PRO A 315 19.37 6.37 5.79
N MET A 316 18.94 5.20 5.30
CA MET A 316 19.45 4.60 4.06
C MET A 316 19.07 5.45 2.84
N ILE A 317 17.83 5.94 2.78
CA ILE A 317 17.38 6.80 1.67
C ILE A 317 18.19 8.09 1.62
N ASP A 318 18.47 8.72 2.76
CA ASP A 318 19.29 9.94 2.82
C ASP A 318 20.75 9.68 2.40
N GLU A 319 21.30 8.51 2.75
CA GLU A 319 22.63 8.09 2.28
C GLU A 319 22.66 7.90 0.76
N VAL A 320 21.69 7.15 0.22
CA VAL A 320 21.58 6.88 -1.22
C VAL A 320 21.35 8.18 -1.99
N PHE A 321 20.57 9.12 -1.45
CA PHE A 321 20.37 10.44 -2.05
C PHE A 321 21.70 11.17 -2.23
N LYS A 322 22.54 11.25 -1.19
CA LYS A 322 23.86 11.89 -1.26
C LYS A 322 24.74 11.24 -2.33
N GLN A 323 24.74 9.91 -2.41
CA GLN A 323 25.51 9.18 -3.43
C GLN A 323 24.98 9.40 -4.85
N LEU A 324 23.66 9.44 -5.04
CA LEU A 324 23.06 9.72 -6.34
C LEU A 324 23.40 11.14 -6.79
N VAL A 325 23.28 12.13 -5.90
CA VAL A 325 23.67 13.52 -6.19
C VAL A 325 25.13 13.58 -6.62
N ASP A 326 26.05 12.97 -5.87
CA ASP A 326 27.48 12.99 -6.19
C ASP A 326 27.80 12.28 -7.51
N LYS A 327 27.25 11.08 -7.75
CA LYS A 327 27.52 10.33 -8.99
C LYS A 327 26.91 10.98 -10.23
N THR A 328 25.78 11.68 -10.09
CA THR A 328 25.08 12.27 -11.24
C THR A 328 25.46 13.71 -11.52
N LYS A 329 26.25 14.37 -10.64
CA LYS A 329 26.66 15.79 -10.79
C LYS A 329 27.34 16.13 -12.13
N SER A 330 28.03 15.17 -12.74
CA SER A 330 28.72 15.33 -14.03
C SER A 330 27.79 15.22 -15.24
N THR A 331 26.56 14.73 -15.06
CA THR A 331 25.58 14.57 -16.12
C THR A 331 24.71 15.83 -16.20
N ALA A 332 25.06 16.74 -17.11
CA ALA A 332 24.28 17.95 -17.36
C ALA A 332 22.79 17.64 -17.62
N GLY A 333 21.90 18.36 -16.93
CA GLY A 333 20.45 18.20 -17.01
C GLY A 333 19.86 17.11 -16.11
N ALA A 334 20.68 16.29 -15.44
CA ALA A 334 20.19 15.33 -14.45
C ALA A 334 19.86 16.04 -13.14
N LYS A 335 18.73 15.71 -12.52
CA LYS A 335 18.31 16.26 -11.22
C LYS A 335 17.88 15.13 -10.30
N VAL A 336 18.45 15.08 -9.11
CA VAL A 336 18.06 14.13 -8.06
C VAL A 336 17.13 14.84 -7.09
N GLU A 337 15.98 14.25 -6.81
CA GLU A 337 14.97 14.75 -5.89
C GLU A 337 14.74 13.74 -4.76
N ASN A 338 14.70 14.22 -3.52
CA ASN A 338 14.36 13.41 -2.35
C ASN A 338 12.89 13.62 -1.98
N ASN A 339 12.05 12.64 -2.29
CA ASN A 339 10.66 12.56 -1.89
C ASN A 339 10.47 11.72 -0.60
N LYS A 340 11.44 11.75 0.32
CA LYS A 340 11.44 11.11 1.65
C LYS A 340 11.51 9.57 1.65
N PHE A 341 10.55 8.89 1.03
CA PHE A 341 10.58 7.43 0.83
C PHE A 341 10.73 7.04 -0.65
N CYS A 342 11.00 8.01 -1.51
CA CYS A 342 11.26 7.80 -2.93
C CYS A 342 12.34 8.78 -3.38
N LEU A 343 13.38 8.30 -4.07
CA LEU A 343 14.34 9.15 -4.73
C LEU A 343 14.06 9.15 -6.22
N SER A 344 14.01 10.34 -6.82
CA SER A 344 13.72 10.50 -8.23
C SER A 344 14.94 11.08 -8.95
N VAL A 345 15.48 10.37 -9.93
CA VAL A 345 16.53 10.87 -10.81
C VAL A 345 15.89 11.24 -12.14
N HIS A 346 15.62 12.53 -12.32
CA HIS A 346 15.03 13.09 -13.53
C HIS A 346 16.08 13.18 -14.63
N PHE A 347 15.73 12.69 -15.81
CA PHE A 347 16.61 12.72 -16.98
C PHE A 347 15.95 13.36 -18.20
N ARG A 348 14.83 14.07 -18.00
CA ARG A 348 14.11 14.77 -19.08
C ARG A 348 14.97 15.81 -19.80
N CYS A 349 15.81 16.52 -19.05
CA CYS A 349 16.69 17.57 -19.58
C CYS A 349 18.10 17.05 -19.92
N VAL A 350 18.32 15.73 -19.86
CA VAL A 350 19.59 15.09 -20.19
C VAL A 350 19.60 14.76 -21.69
N ASP A 351 20.70 15.04 -22.37
CA ASP A 351 20.92 14.59 -23.76
C ASP A 351 20.69 13.06 -23.85
N GLU A 352 19.86 12.64 -24.82
CA GLU A 352 19.51 11.23 -25.03
C GLU A 352 20.74 10.33 -25.16
N LYS A 353 21.83 10.82 -25.75
CA LYS A 353 23.09 10.07 -25.89
C LYS A 353 23.71 9.68 -24.54
N LYS A 354 23.38 10.42 -23.47
CA LYS A 354 23.89 10.22 -22.10
C LYS A 354 22.92 9.43 -21.21
N TRP A 355 21.74 9.05 -21.69
CA TRP A 355 20.75 8.31 -20.88
C TRP A 355 21.30 6.96 -20.41
N SER A 356 21.97 6.20 -21.28
CA SER A 356 22.57 4.90 -20.92
C SER A 356 23.64 5.05 -19.83
N GLU A 357 24.48 6.07 -19.94
CA GLU A 357 25.54 6.37 -18.97
C GLU A 357 24.93 6.74 -17.61
N LEU A 358 23.91 7.61 -17.61
CA LEU A 358 23.19 7.99 -16.39
C LEU A 358 22.51 6.78 -15.74
N ALA A 359 21.85 5.94 -16.53
CA ALA A 359 21.18 4.74 -16.06
C ALA A 359 22.17 3.77 -15.38
N LEU A 360 23.38 3.62 -15.94
CA LEU A 360 24.47 2.85 -15.33
C LEU A 360 24.96 3.47 -14.02
N LYS A 361 25.14 4.80 -13.97
CA LYS A 361 25.51 5.52 -12.74
C LYS A 361 24.47 5.27 -11.63
N VAL A 362 23.19 5.44 -11.92
CA VAL A 362 22.09 5.19 -10.97
C VAL A 362 22.08 3.73 -10.51
N ARG A 363 22.11 2.77 -11.45
CA ARG A 363 22.12 1.34 -11.13
C ARG A 363 23.33 0.95 -10.26
N SER A 364 24.49 1.58 -10.48
CA SER A 364 25.70 1.31 -9.69
C SER A 364 25.56 1.73 -8.22
N VAL A 365 24.74 2.75 -7.91
CA VAL A 365 24.41 3.09 -6.52
C VAL A 365 23.45 2.04 -5.96
N VAL A 366 22.32 1.82 -6.63
CA VAL A 366 21.24 0.95 -6.13
C VAL A 366 21.69 -0.50 -5.95
N LYS A 367 22.66 -0.99 -6.74
CA LYS A 367 23.21 -2.36 -6.61
C LYS A 367 23.72 -2.68 -5.20
N ASN A 368 24.18 -1.67 -4.45
CA ASN A 368 24.69 -1.84 -3.09
C ASN A 368 23.58 -1.90 -2.03
N TYR A 369 22.33 -1.66 -2.41
CA TYR A 369 21.16 -1.59 -1.53
C TYR A 369 20.10 -2.59 -2.01
N PRO A 370 20.25 -3.88 -1.70
CA PRO A 370 19.36 -4.94 -2.19
C PRO A 370 17.94 -4.86 -1.63
N THR A 371 17.67 -3.96 -0.69
CA THR A 371 16.34 -3.68 -0.13
C THR A 371 15.63 -2.52 -0.83
N LEU A 372 16.26 -1.91 -1.84
CA LEU A 372 15.68 -0.85 -2.67
C LEU A 372 15.32 -1.39 -4.06
N LYS A 373 14.22 -0.88 -4.63
CA LYS A 373 13.78 -1.16 -5.99
C LYS A 373 14.01 0.05 -6.86
N LEU A 374 14.65 -0.17 -8.01
CA LEU A 374 14.73 0.79 -9.10
C LEU A 374 13.58 0.54 -10.07
N SER A 375 12.67 1.51 -10.20
CA SER A 375 11.65 1.56 -11.24
C SER A 375 11.91 2.72 -12.20
N GLN A 376 11.24 2.68 -13.35
CA GLN A 376 11.33 3.71 -14.36
C GLN A 376 9.93 4.28 -14.63
N GLY A 377 9.82 5.59 -14.51
CA GLY A 377 8.63 6.37 -14.88
C GLY A 377 8.87 7.16 -16.16
N ARG A 378 8.02 8.18 -16.40
CA ARG A 378 8.12 9.06 -17.57
C ARG A 378 9.34 9.99 -17.48
N LYS A 379 10.45 9.56 -18.08
CA LYS A 379 11.76 10.28 -18.04
C LYS A 379 12.32 10.50 -16.63
N VAL A 380 12.07 9.54 -15.74
CA VAL A 380 12.55 9.55 -14.35
C VAL A 380 12.88 8.13 -13.91
N PHE A 381 13.97 7.98 -13.15
CA PHE A 381 14.22 6.76 -12.38
C PHE A 381 13.75 6.97 -10.96
N GLU A 382 13.05 5.99 -10.40
CA GLU A 382 12.54 6.05 -9.05
C GLU A 382 13.16 4.93 -8.21
N ILE A 383 13.69 5.29 -7.05
CA ILE A 383 14.32 4.38 -6.11
C ILE A 383 13.49 4.39 -4.84
N ARG A 384 12.92 3.24 -4.47
CA ARG A 384 11.99 3.12 -3.34
C ARG A 384 12.33 1.91 -2.47
N PRO A 385 12.03 1.93 -1.15
CA PRO A 385 12.09 0.74 -0.31
C PRO A 385 11.23 -0.41 -0.89
N MET A 386 11.74 -1.64 -0.81
CA MET A 386 10.98 -2.85 -1.13
C MET A 386 10.08 -3.25 0.02
N VAL A 387 9.04 -2.46 0.23
CA VAL A 387 7.94 -2.75 1.15
C VAL A 387 6.71 -3.17 0.34
N LYS A 388 5.87 -4.04 0.91
CA LYS A 388 4.57 -4.39 0.32
C LYS A 388 3.56 -3.26 0.55
N TRP A 389 3.82 -2.13 -0.09
CA TRP A 389 3.03 -0.91 0.05
C TRP A 389 2.89 -0.21 -1.29
N ASP A 390 1.66 0.18 -1.61
CA ASP A 390 1.28 0.88 -2.84
C ASP A 390 0.14 1.88 -2.54
N LYS A 391 -0.33 2.60 -3.56
CA LYS A 391 -1.43 3.57 -3.39
C LYS A 391 -2.75 2.90 -2.98
N GLY A 392 -2.96 1.64 -3.34
CA GLY A 392 -4.09 0.84 -2.88
C GLY A 392 -4.02 0.60 -1.37
N LYS A 393 -2.86 0.16 -0.85
CA LYS A 393 -2.63 0.02 0.59
C LYS A 393 -2.76 1.33 1.36
N ALA A 394 -2.34 2.44 0.77
CA ALA A 394 -2.56 3.76 1.35
C ALA A 394 -4.06 4.14 1.42
N LEU A 395 -4.83 3.82 0.38
CA LEU A 395 -6.29 4.00 0.35
C LEU A 395 -6.96 3.16 1.46
N GLU A 396 -6.62 1.88 1.54
CA GLU A 396 -7.11 0.95 2.56
C GLU A 396 -6.85 1.48 3.98
N PHE A 397 -5.61 1.84 4.28
CA PHE A 397 -5.22 2.43 5.57
C PHE A 397 -5.96 3.73 5.90
N LEU A 398 -6.20 4.59 4.90
CA LEU A 398 -6.95 5.83 5.09
C LEU A 398 -8.44 5.56 5.39
N LEU A 399 -9.05 4.57 4.74
CA LEU A 399 -10.41 4.13 5.08
C LEU A 399 -10.47 3.59 6.50
N GLU A 400 -9.53 2.73 6.90
CA GLU A 400 -9.39 2.22 8.27
C GLU A 400 -9.26 3.35 9.29
N SER A 401 -8.36 4.29 9.05
CA SER A 401 -8.10 5.44 9.92
C SER A 401 -9.33 6.33 10.12
N LEU A 402 -10.17 6.42 9.08
CA LEU A 402 -11.44 7.13 9.10
C LEU A 402 -12.59 6.33 9.76
N GLY A 403 -12.37 5.07 10.12
CA GLY A 403 -13.38 4.19 10.74
C GLY A 403 -14.30 3.51 9.72
N PHE A 404 -13.84 3.31 8.49
CA PHE A 404 -14.61 2.79 7.36
C PHE A 404 -14.21 1.38 6.91
N GLU A 405 -13.25 0.72 7.57
CA GLU A 405 -12.68 -0.58 7.18
C GLU A 405 -13.74 -1.64 6.80
N ASN A 406 -14.76 -1.80 7.63
CA ASN A 406 -15.80 -2.84 7.55
C ASN A 406 -17.20 -2.28 7.31
N ARG A 407 -17.30 -1.07 6.75
CA ARG A 407 -18.58 -0.39 6.55
C ARG A 407 -19.06 -0.51 5.10
N ASN A 408 -20.24 -1.10 4.93
CA ASN A 408 -20.88 -1.27 3.61
C ASN A 408 -21.57 0.00 3.08
N ASP A 409 -21.70 1.00 3.93
CA ASP A 409 -22.30 2.30 3.64
C ASP A 409 -21.23 3.37 3.39
N VAL A 410 -20.12 2.98 2.74
CA VAL A 410 -19.04 3.87 2.30
C VAL A 410 -18.87 3.75 0.80
N PHE A 411 -18.56 4.87 0.15
CA PHE A 411 -18.43 4.96 -1.30
C PHE A 411 -17.15 5.72 -1.66
N PRO A 412 -15.99 5.04 -1.68
CA PRO A 412 -14.73 5.67 -2.03
C PRO A 412 -14.68 6.02 -3.53
N ILE A 413 -14.25 7.23 -3.85
CA ILE A 413 -13.99 7.65 -5.23
C ILE A 413 -12.52 8.02 -5.33
N TYR A 414 -11.78 7.31 -6.17
CA TYR A 414 -10.37 7.60 -6.45
C TYR A 414 -10.23 8.20 -7.86
N ILE A 415 -9.50 9.31 -8.00
CA ILE A 415 -9.21 9.94 -9.28
C ILE A 415 -7.69 10.02 -9.48
N GLY A 416 -7.17 9.49 -10.59
CA GLY A 416 -5.72 9.47 -10.89
C GLY A 416 -5.38 9.29 -12.37
N ASP A 417 -4.16 9.65 -12.79
CA ASP A 417 -3.76 9.68 -14.21
C ASP A 417 -2.72 8.61 -14.61
N ASP A 418 -1.99 8.06 -13.63
CA ASP A 418 -0.78 7.30 -13.90
C ASP A 418 -0.85 5.85 -13.42
N ARG A 419 0.13 5.05 -13.85
CA ARG A 419 0.18 3.61 -13.59
C ARG A 419 0.10 3.25 -12.10
N THR A 420 0.62 4.11 -11.21
CA THR A 420 0.58 3.84 -9.76
C THR A 420 -0.82 3.98 -9.15
N ASP A 421 -1.75 4.64 -9.85
CA ASP A 421 -3.14 4.76 -9.41
C ASP A 421 -3.95 3.49 -9.71
N GLU A 422 -3.46 2.63 -10.61
CA GLU A 422 -4.07 1.33 -10.90
C GLU A 422 -4.13 0.42 -9.68
N ASP A 423 -3.16 0.52 -8.77
CA ASP A 423 -3.17 -0.22 -7.50
C ASP A 423 -4.40 0.16 -6.66
N ALA A 424 -4.78 1.45 -6.67
CA ALA A 424 -5.98 1.93 -5.99
C ALA A 424 -7.27 1.56 -6.73
N PHE A 425 -7.29 1.68 -8.06
CA PHE A 425 -8.45 1.29 -8.86
C PHE A 425 -8.78 -0.20 -8.73
N LYS A 426 -7.74 -1.04 -8.78
CA LYS A 426 -7.86 -2.49 -8.59
C LYS A 426 -8.44 -2.82 -7.21
N LEU A 427 -7.93 -2.19 -6.15
CA LEU A 427 -8.48 -2.38 -4.80
C LEU A 427 -9.97 -2.02 -4.74
N LEU A 428 -10.39 -0.91 -5.34
CA LEU A 428 -11.81 -0.51 -5.34
C LEU A 428 -12.68 -1.50 -6.11
N GLN A 429 -12.19 -2.01 -7.24
CA GLN A 429 -12.87 -3.05 -8.02
C GLN A 429 -13.02 -4.34 -7.20
N GLU A 430 -11.95 -4.81 -6.55
CA GLU A 430 -11.95 -6.02 -5.71
C GLU A 430 -12.88 -5.89 -4.50
N ARG A 431 -12.95 -4.70 -3.89
CA ARG A 431 -13.87 -4.42 -2.78
C ARG A 431 -15.34 -4.36 -3.22
N GLY A 432 -15.61 -4.13 -4.51
CA GLY A 432 -16.97 -3.92 -5.02
C GLY A 432 -17.67 -2.68 -4.45
N GLN A 433 -16.91 -1.75 -3.87
CA GLN A 433 -17.42 -0.56 -3.18
C GLN A 433 -16.69 0.67 -3.70
N GLY A 434 -17.46 1.63 -4.24
CA GLY A 434 -16.90 2.82 -4.86
C GLY A 434 -16.25 2.52 -6.21
N PHE A 435 -15.58 3.52 -6.79
CA PHE A 435 -15.04 3.42 -8.14
C PHE A 435 -13.77 4.24 -8.34
N GLY A 436 -12.93 3.75 -9.26
CA GLY A 436 -11.81 4.50 -9.82
C GLY A 436 -12.21 5.32 -11.05
N ILE A 437 -11.61 6.51 -11.19
CA ILE A 437 -11.75 7.38 -12.36
C ILE A 437 -10.35 7.68 -12.91
N LEU A 438 -10.08 7.22 -14.14
CA LEU A 438 -8.82 7.49 -14.82
C LEU A 438 -8.85 8.89 -15.47
N VAL A 439 -7.78 9.66 -15.29
CA VAL A 439 -7.55 10.91 -16.03
C VAL A 439 -6.65 10.63 -17.24
N SER A 440 -7.23 10.67 -18.44
CA SER A 440 -6.49 10.44 -19.68
C SER A 440 -7.26 10.92 -20.91
N LYS A 441 -6.54 11.57 -21.84
CA LYS A 441 -7.04 11.89 -23.19
C LYS A 441 -7.01 10.70 -24.15
N PHE A 442 -6.23 9.68 -23.78
CA PHE A 442 -5.96 8.54 -24.65
C PHE A 442 -6.37 7.25 -23.94
N PRO A 443 -6.81 6.23 -24.70
CA PRO A 443 -7.07 4.91 -24.16
C PRO A 443 -5.85 4.37 -23.41
N LYS A 444 -6.09 3.81 -22.23
CA LYS A 444 -5.11 3.07 -21.43
C LYS A 444 -5.76 1.82 -20.87
N ASP A 445 -5.00 0.76 -20.71
CA ASP A 445 -5.43 -0.37 -19.90
C ASP A 445 -5.58 0.09 -18.45
N THR A 446 -6.78 -0.09 -17.90
CA THR A 446 -7.13 0.45 -16.58
C THR A 446 -8.21 -0.38 -15.89
N ASN A 447 -8.15 -0.43 -14.56
CA ASN A 447 -9.21 -0.96 -13.70
C ASN A 447 -10.23 0.11 -13.29
N ALA A 448 -10.02 1.37 -13.69
CA ALA A 448 -10.98 2.44 -13.43
C ALA A 448 -12.32 2.16 -14.12
N SER A 449 -13.43 2.50 -13.46
CA SER A 449 -14.78 2.29 -14.01
C SER A 449 -15.22 3.43 -14.92
N TYR A 450 -14.63 4.61 -14.74
CA TYR A 450 -14.93 5.80 -15.50
C TYR A 450 -13.65 6.51 -15.92
N SER A 451 -13.79 7.48 -16.84
CA SER A 451 -12.69 8.33 -17.28
C SER A 451 -13.05 9.81 -17.19
N LEU A 452 -12.01 10.64 -17.12
CA LEU A 452 -12.03 12.09 -17.34
C LEU A 452 -10.84 12.42 -18.24
N GLN A 453 -10.96 13.46 -19.07
CA GLN A 453 -9.95 13.75 -20.08
C GLN A 453 -8.70 14.43 -19.50
N ASP A 454 -8.88 15.38 -18.58
CA ASP A 454 -7.82 16.23 -18.06
C ASP A 454 -8.18 16.93 -16.73
N PRO A 455 -7.24 17.66 -16.08
CA PRO A 455 -7.51 18.36 -14.82
C PRO A 455 -8.70 19.34 -14.84
N PRO A 456 -8.99 20.07 -15.93
CA PRO A 456 -10.25 20.82 -16.06
C PRO A 456 -11.51 19.97 -15.83
N GLU A 457 -11.63 18.79 -16.46
CA GLU A 457 -12.80 17.92 -16.24
C GLU A 457 -12.86 17.36 -14.82
N VAL A 458 -11.70 17.07 -14.20
CA VAL A 458 -11.61 16.74 -12.77
C VAL A 458 -12.21 17.86 -11.92
N MET A 459 -11.89 19.12 -12.21
CA MET A 459 -12.43 20.26 -11.49
C MET A 459 -13.95 20.34 -11.63
N ASP A 460 -14.49 20.11 -12.83
CA ASP A 460 -15.93 20.15 -13.07
C ASP A 460 -16.66 19.02 -12.37
N PHE A 461 -16.10 17.80 -12.37
CA PHE A 461 -16.67 16.67 -11.64
C PHE A 461 -16.74 16.96 -10.14
N LEU A 462 -15.63 17.44 -9.56
CA LEU A 462 -15.57 17.83 -8.15
C LEU A 462 -16.54 18.98 -7.81
N ARG A 463 -16.73 19.93 -8.73
CA ARG A 463 -17.69 21.02 -8.56
C ARG A 463 -19.13 20.51 -8.55
N ARG A 464 -19.50 19.63 -9.48
CA ARG A 464 -20.83 18.99 -9.52
C ARG A 464 -21.10 18.19 -8.25
N LEU A 465 -20.10 17.46 -7.71
CA LEU A 465 -20.22 16.76 -6.41
C LEU A 465 -20.57 17.71 -5.26
N VAL A 466 -19.92 18.87 -5.19
CA VAL A 466 -20.20 19.89 -4.17
C VAL A 466 -21.60 20.47 -4.33
N GLU A 467 -21.98 20.82 -5.56
CA GLU A 467 -23.31 21.37 -5.87
C GLU A 467 -24.41 20.37 -5.47
N TRP A 468 -24.28 19.11 -5.88
CA TRP A 468 -25.20 18.03 -5.51
C TRP A 468 -25.34 17.88 -3.99
N LYS A 469 -24.22 17.91 -3.23
CA LYS A 469 -24.26 17.76 -1.78
C LYS A 469 -24.99 18.91 -1.09
N LYS A 470 -24.84 20.14 -1.60
CA LYS A 470 -25.57 21.32 -1.08
C LYS A 470 -27.07 21.19 -1.28
N PHE A 471 -27.50 20.90 -2.51
CA PHE A 471 -28.93 20.70 -2.81
C PHE A 471 -29.54 19.55 -2.00
N SER A 472 -28.80 18.47 -1.79
CA SER A 472 -29.25 17.34 -0.99
C SER A 472 -29.45 17.70 0.48
N ASN A 473 -28.64 18.60 1.03
CA ASN A 473 -28.78 19.09 2.40
C ASN A 473 -29.94 20.10 2.54
N GLU A 474 -30.12 20.98 1.55
CA GLU A 474 -31.23 21.95 1.52
C GLU A 474 -32.59 21.24 1.47
N ARG A 475 -32.74 20.17 0.67
CA ARG A 475 -33.97 19.38 0.64
C ARG A 475 -34.26 18.71 1.98
N LYS A 476 -33.23 18.16 2.65
CA LYS A 476 -33.40 17.54 3.98
C LYS A 476 -33.87 18.55 5.02
N GLY A 477 -33.25 19.73 5.07
CA GLY A 477 -33.63 20.80 5.99
C GLY A 477 -34.95 21.51 5.67
N ALA A 478 -35.59 21.20 4.54
CA ALA A 478 -36.94 21.70 4.19
C ALA A 478 -38.05 20.68 4.49
N THR A 479 -37.69 19.41 4.70
CA THR A 479 -38.59 18.32 5.11
C THR A 479 -38.54 17.99 6.60
N GLU A 480 -37.51 18.47 7.31
CA GLU A 480 -37.45 18.55 8.78
C GLU A 480 -38.05 19.89 9.23
#